data_AF-A0A496ZVF6-F1
#
_entry.id   AF-A0A496ZVF6-F1
#
_cell.length_a   1.000
_cell.length_b   1.000
_cell.length_c   1.000
_cell.angle_alpha   90.00
_cell.angle_beta   90.00
_cell.angle_gamma   90.00
#
_symmetry.space_group_name_H-M   'P 1'
#
loop_
_entity.id
_entity.type
_entity.pdbx_description
1 polymer ?
#
loop_
_entity_poly.entity_id
_entity_poly.type
_entity_poly.pdbx_seq_one_letter_code
_entity_poly.pdbx_strand_id
1 'polypeptide(L)'
;VIPVQNVKDLMLKEEIVNAVADKKFHVYSISGLEEGIEILTGVKAGKKTKEGYEKDTVFDLVERKLKDMYAKSRAIKEEDEKPKKTKK
;
A
#
# COMPACT_ATOMS: atom_id res chain seq x y z
N VAL A 1 5.01 -13.38 3.54
CA VAL A 1 4.13 -12.73 4.53
C VAL A 1 2.80 -13.47 4.54
N ILE A 2 2.26 -13.86 5.70
CA ILE A 2 1.03 -14.64 5.84
C ILE A 2 0.16 -14.09 6.99
N PRO A 3 -1.16 -14.34 7.01
CA PRO A 3 -2.00 -14.02 8.17
C PRO A 3 -1.59 -14.82 9.42
N VAL A 4 -1.66 -14.20 10.59
CA VAL A 4 -1.39 -14.86 11.89
C VAL A 4 -2.31 -16.06 12.13
N GLN A 5 -3.53 -16.01 11.59
CA GLN A 5 -4.50 -17.09 11.69
C GLN A 5 -3.99 -18.39 11.04
N ASN A 6 -3.18 -18.28 9.98
CA ASN A 6 -2.70 -19.43 9.22
C ASN A 6 -1.46 -20.07 9.84
N VAL A 7 -0.91 -19.54 10.93
CA VAL A 7 0.32 -20.05 11.55
C VAL A 7 0.13 -21.47 12.09
N LYS A 8 -1.05 -21.79 12.64
CA LYS A 8 -1.35 -23.13 13.19
C LYS A 8 -1.48 -24.20 12.12
N ASP A 9 -1.92 -23.82 10.93
CA ASP A 9 -2.14 -24.71 9.79
C ASP A 9 -0.93 -24.74 8.84
N LEU A 10 0.16 -24.04 9.19
CA LEU A 10 1.32 -23.89 8.33
C LEU A 10 2.16 -25.16 8.34
N MET A 11 1.97 -26.00 7.32
CA MET A 11 2.85 -27.12 7.03
C MET A 11 3.86 -26.75 5.94
N LEU A 12 5.14 -26.62 6.34
CA LEU A 12 6.23 -26.34 5.41
C LEU A 12 6.96 -27.63 5.04
N LYS A 13 7.35 -27.75 3.77
CA LYS A 13 8.27 -28.79 3.32
C LYS A 13 9.65 -28.60 3.98
N GLU A 14 10.38 -29.69 4.19
CA GLU A 14 11.70 -29.68 4.83
C GLU A 14 12.69 -28.74 4.11
N GLU A 15 12.64 -28.68 2.77
CA GLU A 15 13.46 -27.75 1.97
C GLU A 15 13.27 -26.28 2.37
N ILE A 16 12.03 -25.89 2.71
CA ILE A 16 11.70 -24.53 3.10
C ILE A 16 12.15 -24.29 4.55
N VAL A 17 12.00 -25.27 5.44
CA VAL A 17 12.49 -25.19 6.82
C VAL A 17 14.01 -24.98 6.84
N ASN A 18 14.75 -25.73 6.04
CA ASN A 18 16.20 -25.59 5.89
C ASN A 18 16.57 -24.20 5.31
N ALA A 19 15.85 -23.73 4.29
CA ALA A 19 16.07 -22.39 3.74
C ALA A 19 15.81 -21.26 4.76
N VAL A 20 14.84 -21.43 5.67
CA VAL A 20 14.60 -20.50 6.78
C VAL A 20 15.74 -20.54 7.80
N ALA A 21 16.20 -21.74 8.18
CA ALA A 21 17.33 -21.91 9.11
C ALA A 21 18.62 -21.28 8.55
N ASP A 22 18.84 -21.41 7.24
CA ASP A 22 19.96 -20.82 6.50
C ASP A 22 19.80 -19.31 6.25
N LYS A 23 18.71 -18.68 6.71
CA LYS A 23 18.37 -17.27 6.46
C LYS A 23 18.26 -16.90 4.97
N LYS A 24 18.02 -17.87 4.09
CA LYS A 24 17.75 -17.67 2.66
C LYS A 24 16.28 -17.39 2.38
N PHE A 25 15.41 -17.73 3.32
CA PHE A 25 13.98 -17.52 3.23
C PHE A 25 13.41 -16.97 4.54
N HIS A 26 12.40 -16.11 4.45
CA HIS A 26 11.77 -15.47 5.60
C HIS A 26 10.25 -15.55 5.50
N VAL A 27 9.62 -16.03 6.57
CA VAL A 27 8.16 -16.06 6.72
C VAL A 27 7.79 -15.11 7.84
N TYR A 28 6.99 -14.09 7.52
CA TYR A 28 6.46 -13.13 8.49
C TYR A 28 4.96 -13.33 8.63
N SER A 29 4.48 -13.54 9.85
CA SER A 29 3.06 -13.55 10.17
C SER A 29 2.60 -12.16 10.59
N ILE A 30 1.50 -11.69 10.01
CA ILE A 30 0.93 -10.36 10.30
C ILE A 30 -0.53 -10.48 10.77
N SER A 31 -0.95 -9.56 11.62
CA SER A 31 -2.31 -9.42 12.14
C SER A 31 -3.09 -8.32 11.42
N GLY A 32 -2.41 -7.38 10.78
CA GLY A 32 -3.02 -6.24 10.08
C GLY A 32 -2.33 -5.93 8.75
N LEU A 33 -3.05 -5.22 7.88
CA LEU A 33 -2.53 -4.77 6.59
C LEU A 33 -1.31 -3.86 6.76
N GLU A 34 -1.35 -3.01 7.78
CA GLU A 34 -0.33 -2.04 8.12
C GLU A 34 1.03 -2.71 8.28
N GLU A 35 1.10 -3.77 9.08
CA GLU A 35 2.33 -4.54 9.31
C GLU A 35 2.89 -5.13 8.00
N GLY A 36 2.01 -5.63 7.14
CA GLY A 36 2.40 -6.16 5.83
C GLY A 36 3.01 -5.09 4.92
N ILE A 37 2.39 -3.90 4.89
CA ILE A 37 2.90 -2.77 4.11
C ILE A 37 4.27 -2.32 4.64
N GLU A 38 4.46 -2.27 5.96
CA GLU A 38 5.74 -1.90 6.57
C GLU A 38 6.85 -2.87 6.20
N ILE A 39 6.57 -4.18 6.25
CA ILE A 39 7.54 -5.22 5.88
C ILE A 39 7.91 -5.13 4.40
N LEU A 40 6.94 -4.88 3.52
CA LEU A 40 7.16 -4.88 2.08
C LEU A 40 7.84 -3.60 1.57
N THR A 41 7.54 -2.46 2.19
CA THR A 41 8.01 -1.15 1.74
C THR A 41 9.19 -0.61 2.55
N GLY A 42 9.41 -1.11 3.77
CA GLY A 42 10.39 -0.58 4.72
C GLY A 42 10.00 0.79 5.30
N VAL A 43 8.81 1.30 4.98
CA VAL A 43 8.28 2.59 5.44
C VAL A 43 7.07 2.34 6.31
N LYS A 44 6.90 3.14 7.37
CA LYS A 44 5.72 3.05 8.24
C LYS A 44 4.43 3.19 7.44
N ALA A 45 3.42 2.39 7.75
CA ALA A 45 2.11 2.48 7.11
C ALA A 45 1.44 3.82 7.45
N GLY A 46 1.59 4.24 8.71
CA GLY A 46 1.08 5.50 9.25
C GLY A 46 -0.31 5.36 9.85
N LYS A 47 -0.55 6.08 10.95
CA LYS A 47 -1.87 6.10 11.61
C LYS A 47 -2.71 7.28 11.13
N LYS A 48 -4.03 7.10 11.18
CA LYS A 48 -4.97 8.20 10.95
C LYS A 48 -4.99 9.12 12.16
N THR A 49 -4.76 10.40 11.92
CA THR A 49 -4.79 11.52 12.87
C THR A 49 -6.02 12.39 12.60
N LYS A 50 -6.19 13.47 13.38
CA LYS A 50 -7.29 14.44 13.16
C LYS A 50 -7.18 15.20 11.83
N GLU A 51 -5.96 15.34 11.30
CA GLU A 51 -5.66 16.17 10.12
C GLU A 51 -5.40 15.35 8.85
N GLY A 52 -5.29 14.02 8.95
CA GLY A 52 -4.92 13.13 7.84
C GLY A 52 -4.11 11.94 8.34
N TYR A 53 -3.21 11.39 7.52
CA TYR A 53 -2.26 10.36 7.95
C TYR A 53 -0.94 10.99 8.44
N GLU A 54 -0.18 10.27 9.27
CA GLU A 54 1.16 10.69 9.69
C GLU A 54 2.05 11.01 8.47
N LYS A 55 2.78 12.13 8.51
CA LYS A 55 3.61 12.55 7.38
C LYS A 55 4.70 11.54 7.06
N ASP A 56 5.01 11.42 5.76
CA ASP A 56 6.06 10.54 5.22
C ASP A 56 5.82 9.05 5.49
N THR A 57 4.55 8.69 5.64
CA THR A 57 4.09 7.30 5.72
C THR A 57 3.44 6.86 4.42
N VAL A 58 3.29 5.54 4.23
CA VAL A 58 2.69 4.99 3.01
C VAL A 58 1.26 5.52 2.81
N PHE A 59 0.45 5.59 3.87
CA PHE A 59 -0.94 6.07 3.74
C PHE A 59 -1.03 7.57 3.45
N ASP A 60 -0.10 8.38 3.94
CA ASP A 60 -0.01 9.80 3.57
C ASP A 60 0.38 9.97 2.09
N LEU A 61 1.34 9.19 1.59
CA LEU A 61 1.71 9.20 0.16
C LEU A 61 0.53 8.78 -0.73
N VAL A 62 -0.22 7.75 -0.33
CA VAL A 62 -1.42 7.30 -1.03
C VAL A 62 -2.49 8.39 -1.02
N GLU A 63 -2.77 9.02 0.12
CA GLU A 63 -3.77 10.09 0.22
C GLU A 63 -3.40 11.28 -0.67
N ARG A 64 -2.13 11.72 -0.64
CA ARG A 64 -1.62 12.78 -1.52
C ARG A 64 -1.80 12.43 -2.99
N LYS A 65 -1.47 11.19 -3.37
CA LYS A 65 -1.61 10.72 -4.75
C LYS A 65 -3.07 10.66 -5.20
N LEU A 66 -3.97 10.20 -4.34
CA LEU A 66 -5.40 10.17 -4.63
C LEU A 66 -5.94 11.59 -4.83
N LYS A 67 -5.61 12.55 -3.95
CA LYS A 67 -6.01 13.96 -4.10
C LYS A 67 -5.52 14.57 -5.43
N ASP A 68 -4.27 14.30 -5.82
CA ASP A 68 -3.71 14.72 -7.11
C ASP A 68 -4.48 14.12 -8.31
N MET A 69 -4.80 12.83 -8.27
CA MET A 69 -5.58 12.16 -9.31
C MET A 69 -7.01 12.70 -9.40
N TYR A 70 -7.66 12.96 -8.26
CA TYR A 70 -8.97 13.60 -8.22
C TYR A 70 -8.95 15.01 -8.82
N ALA A 71 -7.95 15.84 -8.48
CA ALA A 71 -7.83 17.18 -9.04
C ALA A 71 -7.65 17.15 -10.57
N LYS A 72 -6.76 16.27 -11.06
CA LYS A 72 -6.51 16.11 -12.51
C LYS A 72 -7.72 15.59 -13.27
N SER A 73 -8.41 14.60 -12.74
CA SER A 73 -9.62 14.07 -13.37
C SER A 73 -10.76 15.08 -13.44
N ARG A 74 -10.88 15.99 -12.47
CA ARG A 74 -11.82 17.11 -12.54
C ARG A 74 -11.41 18.16 -13.58
N ALA A 75 -10.12 18.52 -13.62
CA ALA A 75 -9.61 19.46 -14.62
C ALA A 75 -9.87 18.96 -16.05
N ILE A 76 -9.68 17.65 -16.29
CA ILE A 76 -9.99 17.02 -17.59
C ILE A 76 -11.48 17.14 -17.92
N LYS A 77 -12.39 16.89 -16.96
CA LYS A 77 -13.83 17.05 -17.17
C LYS A 77 -14.23 18.49 -17.50
N GLU A 78 -13.65 19.47 -16.83
CA GLU A 78 -13.93 20.88 -17.07
C GLU A 78 -13.35 21.39 -18.41
N GLU A 79 -12.29 20.76 -18.92
CA GLU A 79 -11.75 21.03 -20.26
C GLU A 79 -12.60 20.40 -21.38
N ASP A 80 -13.16 19.20 -21.15
CA ASP A 80 -14.08 18.53 -22.09
C ASP A 80 -15.46 19.21 -22.17
N GLU A 81 -15.94 19.83 -21.08
CA GLU A 81 -17.21 20.58 -21.05
C GLU A 81 -17.11 22.00 -21.63
N LYS A 82 -15.90 22.54 -21.88
CA LYS A 82 -15.77 23.85 -22.53
C LYS A 82 -16.05 23.71 -24.03
N PRO A 83 -16.99 24.50 -24.60
CA PRO A 83 -17.29 24.43 -26.02
C PRO A 83 -16.03 24.77 -26.81
N LYS A 84 -15.55 23.83 -27.64
CA LYS A 84 -14.45 24.05 -28.58
C LYS A 84 -14.83 25.22 -29.47
N LYS A 85 -14.26 26.41 -29.19
CA LYS A 85 -14.43 27.59 -30.04
C LYS A 85 -13.87 27.26 -31.42
N THR A 86 -14.77 27.00 -32.37
CA THR A 86 -14.48 26.87 -33.79
C THR A 86 -13.86 28.19 -34.26
N LYS A 87 -12.56 28.18 -34.55
CA LYS A 87 -11.91 29.26 -35.30
C LYS A 87 -12.46 29.22 -36.72
N LYS A 88 -13.16 30.29 -37.11
CA LYS A 88 -13.58 30.58 -38.49
C LYS A 88 -12.49 31.38 -39.18
#